data_AF-A0A9Q4D1Q0-F1
#
_entry.id   AF-A0A9Q4D1Q0-F1
#
_cell.length_a   1.000
_cell.length_b   1.000
_cell.length_c   1.000
_cell.angle_alpha   90.00
_cell.angle_beta   90.00
_cell.angle_gamma   90.00
#
_symmetry.space_group_name_H-M   'P 1'
#
loop_
_entity.id
_entity.type
_entity.pdbx_description
1 polymer ?
#
loop_
_entity_poly.entity_id
_entity_poly.type
_entity_poly.pdbx_seq_one_letter_code
_entity_poly.pdbx_strand_id
1 'polypeptide(L)'
;GDAADVVRVETEPTAVHRLPGGTGPRHLAVLSPRPESDRPGPHLAVVGELDSRLHVLDLEAGPEGFPEIGIIPTHAQDADPESARDNLPSHLVVSADGSLVYVANRGRNTIGVIRRGESPELVAEVPCGGDWPRHIALAGPAGGQGLLVALERGDAVVHLPFDAEGIPRGATGRATVRRPGFVLPLD
;
A
#
# COMPACT_ATOMS: atom_id res chain seq x y z
N GLY A 1 28.47 11.34 0.26
CA GLY A 1 27.66 10.73 1.33
C GLY A 1 28.62 10.35 2.41
N ASP A 2 28.41 10.84 3.63
CA ASP A 2 29.26 10.53 4.77
C ASP A 2 29.20 9.03 5.04
N ALA A 3 30.35 8.36 4.98
CA ALA A 3 30.51 6.95 5.31
C ALA A 3 30.81 6.73 6.80
N ALA A 4 30.90 7.80 7.58
CA ALA A 4 30.96 7.74 9.03
C ALA A 4 29.59 7.24 9.53
N ASP A 5 29.59 6.21 10.36
CA ASP A 5 28.42 5.61 11.02
C ASP A 5 27.62 4.53 10.26
N VAL A 6 28.20 3.89 9.23
CA VAL A 6 27.61 2.65 8.70
C VAL A 6 27.89 1.49 9.65
N VAL A 7 26.94 1.16 10.52
CA VAL A 7 26.95 -0.06 11.33
C VAL A 7 26.57 -1.24 10.44
N ARG A 8 27.53 -2.14 10.20
CA ARG A 8 27.23 -3.45 9.58
C ARG A 8 26.75 -4.39 10.68
N VAL A 9 25.55 -4.92 10.50
CA VAL A 9 25.01 -5.98 11.35
C VAL A 9 24.97 -7.25 10.51
N GLU A 10 25.66 -8.30 10.97
CA GLU A 10 25.47 -9.64 10.43
C GLU A 10 24.20 -10.23 11.05
N THR A 11 23.22 -10.56 10.21
CA THR A 11 21.94 -11.12 10.65
C THR A 11 21.62 -12.34 9.78
N GLU A 12 21.17 -13.41 10.42
CA GLU A 12 20.56 -14.54 9.71
C GLU A 12 19.04 -14.36 9.72
N PRO A 13 18.34 -14.68 8.61
CA PRO A 13 16.88 -14.63 8.60
C PRO A 13 16.32 -15.68 9.58
N THR A 14 15.45 -15.24 10.49
CA THR A 14 14.77 -16.13 11.45
C THR A 14 13.65 -16.94 10.81
N ALA A 15 13.07 -16.43 9.72
CA ALA A 15 12.05 -17.08 8.92
C ALA A 15 12.11 -16.59 7.47
N VAL A 16 11.68 -17.44 6.53
CA VAL A 16 11.54 -17.10 5.11
C VAL A 16 10.18 -17.61 4.64
N HIS A 17 9.43 -16.76 3.96
CA HIS A 17 8.20 -17.16 3.26
C HIS A 17 8.36 -16.95 1.76
N ARG A 18 7.87 -17.90 0.97
CA ARG A 18 7.90 -17.85 -0.49
C ARG A 18 6.49 -17.55 -1.00
N LEU A 19 6.30 -16.35 -1.53
CA LEU A 19 5.08 -16.00 -2.26
C LEU A 19 5.00 -16.77 -3.58
N PRO A 20 3.78 -16.95 -4.13
CA PRO A 20 3.58 -17.60 -5.42
C PRO A 20 4.46 -17.02 -6.54
N GLY A 21 4.84 -17.87 -7.48
CA GLY A 21 5.56 -17.44 -8.68
C GLY A 21 4.72 -16.44 -9.47
N GLY A 22 5.33 -15.32 -9.86
CA GLY A 22 4.64 -14.24 -10.57
C GLY A 22 4.09 -13.11 -9.69
N THR A 23 4.18 -13.20 -8.36
CA THR A 23 3.70 -12.13 -7.47
C THR A 23 4.49 -10.83 -7.61
N GLY A 24 5.82 -10.91 -7.67
CA GLY A 24 6.69 -9.73 -7.70
C GLY A 24 6.49 -8.84 -6.46
N PRO A 25 6.80 -9.32 -5.25
CA PRO A 25 6.62 -8.55 -4.02
C PRO A 25 7.42 -7.25 -4.08
N ARG A 26 6.77 -6.13 -3.76
CA ARG A 26 7.35 -4.79 -3.95
C ARG A 26 7.50 -4.02 -2.64
N HIS A 27 6.40 -3.76 -1.95
CA HIS A 27 6.35 -3.04 -0.68
C HIS A 27 5.52 -3.82 0.34
N LEU A 28 5.79 -3.58 1.62
CA LEU A 28 5.12 -4.25 2.72
C LEU A 28 4.79 -3.29 3.87
N ALA A 29 3.79 -3.64 4.68
CA ALA A 29 3.50 -2.96 5.93
C ALA A 29 3.04 -3.96 6.99
N VAL A 30 3.48 -3.73 8.23
CA VAL A 30 2.96 -4.47 9.38
C VAL A 30 1.56 -3.95 9.70
N LEU A 31 0.63 -4.88 9.82
CA LEU A 31 -0.75 -4.63 10.21
C LEU A 31 -0.90 -4.96 11.70
N SER A 32 -1.01 -3.93 12.53
CA SER A 32 -1.20 -4.11 13.97
C SER A 32 -2.48 -4.90 14.27
N PRO A 33 -2.51 -5.72 15.34
CA PRO A 33 -3.72 -6.41 15.79
C PRO A 33 -4.87 -5.42 16.00
N ARG A 34 -6.09 -5.82 15.65
CA ARG A 34 -7.30 -5.04 15.95
C ARG A 34 -8.09 -5.75 17.05
N PRO A 35 -8.57 -5.04 18.09
CA PRO A 35 -9.33 -5.64 19.19
C PRO A 35 -10.55 -6.45 18.74
N GLU A 36 -11.17 -6.02 17.64
CA GLU A 36 -12.34 -6.61 17.01
C GLU A 36 -12.03 -7.70 15.95
N SER A 37 -10.76 -8.12 15.82
CA SER A 37 -10.38 -9.16 14.87
C SER A 37 -10.28 -10.53 15.55
N ASP A 38 -10.91 -11.53 14.95
CA ASP A 38 -10.82 -12.93 15.38
C ASP A 38 -9.46 -13.58 15.07
N ARG A 39 -8.55 -12.86 14.40
CA ARG A 39 -7.16 -13.29 14.18
C ARG A 39 -6.24 -12.48 15.10
N PRO A 40 -5.82 -13.05 16.25
CA PRO A 40 -4.86 -12.38 17.12
C PRO A 40 -3.50 -12.27 16.45
N GLY A 41 -2.72 -11.24 16.79
CA GLY A 41 -1.33 -11.10 16.34
C GLY A 41 -1.11 -10.11 15.18
N PRO A 42 0.15 -9.72 14.95
CA PRO A 42 0.53 -8.85 13.84
C PRO A 42 0.46 -9.62 12.53
N HIS A 43 -0.03 -8.95 11.48
CA HIS A 43 -0.02 -9.50 10.12
C HIS A 43 0.92 -8.67 9.24
N LEU A 44 1.29 -9.20 8.08
CA LEU A 44 2.10 -8.51 7.08
C LEU A 44 1.29 -8.36 5.79
N ALA A 45 1.02 -7.12 5.40
CA ALA A 45 0.53 -6.82 4.07
C ALA A 45 1.72 -6.71 3.12
N VAL A 46 1.70 -7.43 2.01
CA VAL A 46 2.71 -7.37 0.94
C VAL A 46 2.01 -7.10 -0.37
N VAL A 47 2.39 -6.04 -1.07
CA VAL A 47 1.84 -5.76 -2.40
C VAL A 47 2.64 -6.50 -3.46
N GLY A 48 1.95 -7.30 -4.26
CA GLY A 48 2.47 -7.92 -5.48
C GLY A 48 2.34 -6.96 -6.65
N GLU A 49 3.47 -6.51 -7.19
CA GLU A 49 3.48 -5.60 -8.33
C GLU A 49 3.02 -6.29 -9.62
N LEU A 50 3.33 -7.58 -9.78
CA LEU A 50 3.18 -8.28 -11.04
C LEU A 50 1.87 -9.07 -11.15
N ASP A 51 1.28 -9.46 -10.01
CA ASP A 51 -0.02 -10.15 -9.97
C ASP A 51 -1.19 -9.23 -9.60
N SER A 52 -0.93 -7.96 -9.31
CA SER A 52 -1.94 -6.95 -8.96
C SER A 52 -2.73 -7.26 -7.68
N ARG A 53 -2.06 -7.86 -6.68
CA ARG A 53 -2.71 -8.27 -5.42
C ARG A 53 -2.05 -7.72 -4.17
N LEU A 54 -2.84 -7.64 -3.11
CA LEU A 54 -2.37 -7.52 -1.73
C LEU A 54 -2.40 -8.91 -1.09
N HIS A 55 -1.24 -9.38 -0.67
CA HIS A 55 -1.08 -10.61 0.11
C HIS A 55 -1.06 -10.24 1.58
N VAL A 56 -1.79 -10.98 2.41
CA VAL A 56 -1.79 -10.81 3.86
C VAL A 56 -1.24 -12.09 4.47
N LEU A 57 -0.13 -11.97 5.18
CA LEU A 57 0.54 -13.07 5.86
C LEU A 57 0.35 -12.92 7.38
N ASP A 58 0.22 -14.04 8.06
CA ASP A 58 0.33 -14.10 9.52
C ASP A 58 1.81 -14.04 9.91
N LEU A 59 2.18 -13.06 10.75
CA LEU A 59 3.58 -12.87 11.15
C LEU A 59 3.99 -13.81 12.30
N GLU A 60 3.07 -14.63 12.81
CA GLU A 60 3.41 -15.81 13.60
C GLU A 60 3.92 -16.93 12.68
N ALA A 61 5.25 -17.02 12.55
CA ALA A 61 5.89 -18.00 11.67
C ALA A 61 5.57 -19.45 12.09
N GLY A 62 5.09 -20.24 11.12
CA GLY A 62 5.02 -21.69 11.21
C GLY A 62 6.24 -22.38 10.57
N PRO A 63 6.25 -23.73 10.49
CA PRO A 63 7.35 -24.51 9.93
C PRO A 63 7.67 -24.18 8.45
N GLU A 64 6.69 -23.67 7.70
CA GLU A 64 6.80 -23.34 6.27
C GLU A 64 6.91 -21.83 6.01
N GLY A 65 7.18 -21.03 7.06
CA GLY A 65 7.21 -19.57 7.01
C GLY A 65 5.90 -18.95 7.51
N PHE A 66 5.58 -17.78 6.99
CA PHE A 66 4.41 -16.98 7.39
C PHE A 66 3.14 -17.47 6.65
N PRO A 67 2.13 -18.02 7.32
CA PRO A 67 0.90 -18.48 6.66
C PRO A 67 0.23 -17.36 5.85
N GLU A 68 -0.11 -17.62 4.59
CA GLU A 68 -0.89 -16.68 3.79
C GLU A 68 -2.38 -16.79 4.15
N ILE A 69 -2.94 -15.68 4.63
CA ILE A 69 -4.27 -15.63 5.21
C ILE A 69 -5.26 -14.80 4.40
N GLY A 70 -4.79 -14.11 3.36
CA GLY A 70 -5.63 -13.34 2.47
C GLY A 70 -4.91 -12.95 1.19
N ILE A 71 -5.66 -12.95 0.09
CA ILE A 71 -5.21 -12.47 -1.21
C ILE A 71 -6.33 -11.60 -1.78
N ILE A 72 -6.07 -10.31 -1.93
CA ILE A 72 -7.10 -9.32 -2.26
C ILE A 72 -6.69 -8.56 -3.52
N PRO A 73 -7.59 -8.36 -4.51
CA PRO A 73 -7.28 -7.50 -5.65
C PRO A 73 -7.10 -6.04 -5.20
N THR A 74 -6.16 -5.33 -5.80
CA THR A 74 -5.93 -3.90 -5.47
C THR A 74 -6.77 -2.94 -6.31
N HIS A 75 -7.53 -3.47 -7.27
CA HIS A 75 -8.40 -2.72 -8.18
C HIS A 75 -9.69 -3.52 -8.44
N ALA A 76 -10.74 -2.84 -8.91
CA ALA A 76 -11.97 -3.51 -9.30
C ALA A 76 -11.66 -4.48 -10.45
N GLN A 77 -12.14 -5.72 -10.33
CA GLN A 77 -11.98 -6.69 -11.40
C GLN A 77 -12.86 -6.26 -12.58
N ASP A 78 -12.23 -6.03 -13.73
CA ASP A 78 -12.98 -5.81 -14.96
C ASP A 78 -13.46 -7.16 -15.52
N ALA A 79 -14.44 -7.12 -16.42
CA ALA A 79 -14.86 -8.31 -17.17
C ALA A 79 -13.75 -8.86 -18.09
N ASP A 80 -12.70 -8.07 -18.33
CA ASP A 80 -11.53 -8.46 -19.12
C ASP A 80 -10.41 -9.00 -18.21
N PRO A 81 -10.07 -10.29 -18.30
CA PRO A 81 -8.98 -10.89 -17.54
C PRO A 81 -7.60 -10.26 -17.79
N GLU A 82 -7.41 -9.59 -18.95
CA GLU A 82 -6.15 -8.92 -19.29
C GLU A 82 -5.96 -7.62 -18.51
N SER A 83 -7.00 -7.05 -17.90
CA SER A 83 -6.91 -5.75 -17.22
C SER A 83 -6.01 -5.75 -15.98
N ALA A 84 -5.76 -6.92 -15.41
CA ALA A 84 -4.78 -7.11 -14.33
C ALA A 84 -3.34 -6.85 -14.80
N ARG A 85 -3.04 -6.98 -16.11
CA ARG A 85 -1.70 -6.74 -16.68
C ARG A 85 -1.37 -5.25 -16.80
N ASP A 86 -2.39 -4.40 -16.88
CA ASP A 86 -2.24 -2.94 -16.98
C ASP A 86 -2.16 -2.27 -15.60
N ASN A 87 -2.21 -3.05 -14.53
CA ASN A 87 -2.12 -2.57 -13.16
C ASN A 87 -0.80 -3.01 -12.53
N LEU A 88 -0.06 -2.06 -11.97
CA LEU A 88 1.22 -2.29 -11.31
C LEU A 88 1.22 -1.59 -9.94
N PRO A 89 0.73 -2.25 -8.88
CA PRO A 89 0.73 -1.69 -7.54
C PRO A 89 2.13 -1.22 -7.12
N SER A 90 2.23 -0.08 -6.45
CA SER A 90 3.50 0.61 -6.22
C SER A 90 3.87 0.75 -4.74
N HIS A 91 2.89 1.08 -3.91
CA HIS A 91 3.07 1.44 -2.52
C HIS A 91 1.80 1.12 -1.74
N LEU A 92 1.92 0.87 -0.44
CA LEU A 92 0.78 0.80 0.46
C LEU A 92 1.01 1.58 1.75
N VAL A 93 -0.07 2.11 2.33
CA VAL A 93 -0.08 2.67 3.69
C VAL A 93 -1.33 2.23 4.42
N VAL A 94 -1.24 2.10 5.74
CA VAL A 94 -2.35 1.68 6.60
C VAL A 94 -2.95 2.93 7.25
N SER A 95 -4.27 3.02 7.37
CA SER A 95 -4.94 4.11 8.08
C SER A 95 -4.51 4.19 9.55
N ALA A 96 -4.65 5.36 10.16
CA ALA A 96 -4.21 5.60 11.55
C ALA A 96 -4.92 4.71 12.58
N ASP A 97 -6.19 4.38 12.35
CA ASP A 97 -6.98 3.44 13.16
C ASP A 97 -6.73 1.97 12.79
N GLY A 98 -5.89 1.71 11.78
CA GLY A 98 -5.60 0.38 11.27
C GLY A 98 -6.74 -0.25 10.48
N SER A 99 -7.84 0.44 10.17
CA SER A 99 -9.01 -0.19 9.57
C SER A 99 -8.96 -0.39 8.06
N LEU A 100 -8.20 0.45 7.36
CA LEU A 100 -8.07 0.47 5.92
C LEU A 100 -6.60 0.34 5.51
N VAL A 101 -6.38 -0.29 4.35
CA VAL A 101 -5.11 -0.30 3.63
C VAL A 101 -5.32 0.41 2.30
N TYR A 102 -4.54 1.45 2.04
CA TYR A 102 -4.54 2.18 0.78
C TYR A 102 -3.41 1.66 -0.09
N VAL A 103 -3.68 1.34 -1.35
CA VAL A 103 -2.69 0.83 -2.30
C VAL A 103 -2.67 1.71 -3.53
N ALA A 104 -1.50 2.22 -3.89
CA ALA A 104 -1.32 2.99 -5.11
C ALA A 104 -1.12 2.08 -6.32
N ASN A 105 -1.86 2.33 -7.39
CA ASN A 105 -1.91 1.51 -8.60
C ASN A 105 -1.40 2.30 -9.81
N ARG A 106 -0.24 1.92 -10.36
CA ARG A 106 0.28 2.52 -11.61
C ARG A 106 -0.33 1.85 -12.82
N GLY A 107 -0.39 2.58 -13.93
CA GLY A 107 -1.07 2.14 -15.15
C GLY A 107 -2.55 2.49 -15.09
N ARG A 108 -3.27 1.95 -14.09
CA ARG A 108 -4.66 2.37 -13.80
C ARG A 108 -4.78 3.77 -13.21
N ASN A 109 -3.73 4.27 -12.54
CA ASN A 109 -3.69 5.60 -11.92
C ASN A 109 -4.79 5.80 -10.87
N THR A 110 -4.91 4.81 -10.00
CA THR A 110 -5.91 4.76 -8.92
C THR A 110 -5.27 4.52 -7.55
N ILE A 111 -6.07 4.73 -6.51
CA ILE A 111 -5.84 4.24 -5.16
C ILE A 111 -6.89 3.18 -4.88
N GLY A 112 -6.47 1.94 -4.64
CA GLY A 112 -7.32 0.90 -4.08
C GLY A 112 -7.45 1.07 -2.57
N VAL A 113 -8.65 0.92 -2.04
CA VAL A 113 -8.94 1.00 -0.61
C VAL A 113 -9.45 -0.36 -0.16
N ILE A 114 -8.70 -1.02 0.70
CA ILE A 114 -8.99 -2.36 1.19
C ILE A 114 -9.38 -2.26 2.66
N ARG A 115 -10.58 -2.73 3.01
CA ARG A 115 -11.01 -2.84 4.40
C ARG A 115 -10.41 -4.09 5.02
N ARG A 116 -9.82 -3.92 6.19
CA ARG A 116 -9.33 -5.03 7.01
C ARG A 116 -10.48 -5.63 7.81
N GLY A 117 -10.47 -6.95 7.95
CA GLY A 117 -11.43 -7.73 8.72
C GLY A 117 -11.11 -9.21 8.59
N GLU A 118 -12.03 -10.08 9.05
CA GLU A 118 -11.92 -11.53 8.87
C GLU A 118 -11.81 -11.91 7.38
N SER A 119 -12.58 -11.21 6.54
CA SER A 119 -12.52 -11.28 5.08
C SER A 119 -12.15 -9.91 4.54
N PRO A 120 -10.85 -9.61 4.35
CA PRO A 120 -10.43 -8.33 3.80
C PRO A 120 -10.95 -8.17 2.37
N GLU A 121 -11.43 -6.98 2.03
CA GLU A 121 -12.12 -6.71 0.77
C GLU A 121 -11.71 -5.36 0.18
N LEU A 122 -11.69 -5.25 -1.15
CA LEU A 122 -11.59 -3.98 -1.84
C LEU A 122 -12.93 -3.26 -1.78
N VAL A 123 -12.95 -2.06 -1.19
CA VAL A 123 -14.19 -1.32 -0.88
C VAL A 123 -14.32 -0.04 -1.67
N ALA A 124 -13.21 0.44 -2.24
CA ALA A 124 -13.21 1.51 -3.22
C ALA A 124 -11.98 1.41 -4.13
N GLU A 125 -12.12 1.92 -5.34
CA GLU A 125 -11.02 2.26 -6.23
C GLU A 125 -11.27 3.68 -6.73
N VAL A 126 -10.34 4.59 -6.44
CA VAL A 126 -10.53 6.03 -6.72
C VAL A 126 -9.38 6.60 -7.56
N PRO A 127 -9.62 7.57 -8.47
CA PRO A 127 -8.55 8.19 -9.23
C PRO A 127 -7.49 8.83 -8.32
N CYS A 128 -6.20 8.67 -8.65
CA CYS A 128 -5.12 9.19 -7.82
C CYS A 128 -4.80 10.68 -8.05
N GLY A 129 -5.54 11.37 -8.94
CA GLY A 129 -5.35 12.79 -9.24
C GLY A 129 -4.26 13.11 -10.26
N GLY A 130 -3.72 12.11 -10.96
CA GLY A 130 -2.77 12.31 -12.06
C GLY A 130 -2.19 10.99 -12.57
N ASP A 131 -0.94 10.99 -13.00
CA ASP A 131 -0.32 9.83 -13.66
C ASP A 131 0.80 9.21 -12.83
N TRP A 132 0.77 7.88 -12.75
CA TRP A 132 1.79 7.01 -12.20
C TRP A 132 2.08 7.26 -10.70
N PRO A 133 1.12 6.96 -9.81
CA PRO A 133 1.29 7.14 -8.36
C PRO A 133 2.36 6.17 -7.86
N ARG A 134 3.59 6.65 -7.61
CA ARG A 134 4.73 5.82 -7.24
C ARG A 134 4.83 5.60 -5.73
N HIS A 135 4.40 6.58 -4.95
CA HIS A 135 4.43 6.54 -3.50
C HIS A 135 3.24 7.30 -2.92
N ILE A 136 2.73 6.83 -1.79
CA ILE A 136 1.67 7.49 -1.03
C ILE A 136 2.04 7.57 0.44
N ALA A 137 1.57 8.61 1.12
CA ALA A 137 1.69 8.76 2.56
C ALA A 137 0.40 9.32 3.14
N LEU A 138 0.07 8.97 4.38
CA LEU A 138 -0.95 9.71 5.13
C LEU A 138 -0.46 11.15 5.32
N ALA A 139 -1.33 12.12 5.05
CA ALA A 139 -1.03 13.51 5.36
C ALA A 139 -0.98 13.69 6.90
N GLY A 140 0.02 14.43 7.38
CA GLY A 140 0.18 14.76 8.79
C GLY A 140 -0.88 15.75 9.30
N PRO A 141 -0.94 16.03 10.61
CA PRO A 141 -1.97 16.88 11.21
C PRO A 141 -2.09 18.27 10.57
N ALA A 142 -0.96 18.87 10.14
CA ALA A 142 -0.92 20.17 9.49
C ALA A 142 -1.37 20.14 8.00
N GLY A 143 -1.31 18.97 7.36
CA GLY A 143 -1.65 18.77 5.95
C GLY A 143 -3.14 18.50 5.67
N GLY A 144 -3.95 18.34 6.73
CA GLY A 144 -5.33 17.88 6.63
C GLY A 144 -5.43 16.35 6.56
N GLN A 145 -6.60 15.79 6.85
CA GLN A 145 -6.81 14.34 6.76
C GLN A 145 -6.90 13.90 5.29
N GLY A 146 -6.00 13.01 4.87
CA GLY A 146 -5.98 12.49 3.50
C GLY A 146 -4.71 11.74 3.14
N LEU A 147 -4.51 11.55 1.84
CA LEU A 147 -3.30 10.97 1.27
C LEU A 147 -2.51 12.00 0.47
N LEU A 148 -1.21 12.07 0.71
CA LEU A 148 -0.26 12.65 -0.24
C LEU A 148 0.11 11.59 -1.28
N VAL A 149 0.07 11.96 -2.57
CA VAL A 149 0.39 11.07 -3.68
C VAL A 149 1.52 11.66 -4.52
N ALA A 150 2.64 10.95 -4.58
CA ALA A 150 3.74 11.27 -5.49
C ALA A 150 3.43 10.69 -6.88
N LEU A 151 3.03 11.56 -7.80
CA LEU A 151 2.69 11.25 -9.18
C LEU A 151 3.95 11.35 -10.04
N GLU A 152 4.65 10.23 -10.22
CA GLU A 152 5.95 10.22 -10.89
C GLU A 152 5.84 10.77 -12.31
N ARG A 153 4.93 10.25 -13.14
CA ARG A 153 4.77 10.73 -14.53
C ARG A 153 3.93 11.99 -14.62
N GLY A 154 3.12 12.27 -13.58
CA GLY A 154 2.34 13.48 -13.46
C GLY A 154 3.12 14.72 -13.01
N ASP A 155 4.43 14.60 -12.70
CA ASP A 155 5.30 15.68 -12.24
C ASP A 155 4.68 16.52 -11.10
N ALA A 156 4.08 15.84 -10.12
CA ALA A 156 3.51 16.52 -8.95
C ALA A 156 3.36 15.63 -7.72
N VAL A 157 3.22 16.29 -6.57
CA VAL A 157 2.59 15.75 -5.38
C VAL A 157 1.21 16.39 -5.23
N VAL A 158 0.18 15.57 -5.01
CA VAL A 158 -1.20 16.03 -4.76
C VAL A 158 -1.70 15.50 -3.42
N HIS A 159 -2.74 16.15 -2.88
CA HIS A 159 -3.42 15.69 -1.66
C HIS A 159 -4.83 15.19 -1.99
N LEU A 160 -5.17 13.96 -1.61
CA LEU A 160 -6.51 13.40 -1.71
C LEU A 160 -7.16 13.44 -0.32
N PRO A 161 -8.11 14.36 -0.06
CA PRO A 161 -8.76 14.43 1.25
C PRO A 161 -9.65 13.20 1.46
N PHE A 162 -9.78 12.74 2.70
CA PHE A 162 -10.71 11.66 3.03
C PHE A 162 -12.15 12.16 3.23
N ASP A 163 -13.12 11.28 2.96
CA ASP A 163 -14.47 11.42 3.50
C ASP A 163 -14.58 10.91 4.94
N ALA A 164 -15.81 10.87 5.47
CA ALA A 164 -16.07 10.42 6.84
C ALA A 164 -15.75 8.92 7.04
N GLU A 165 -15.71 8.14 5.96
CA GLU A 165 -15.42 6.71 5.94
C GLU A 165 -13.94 6.41 5.65
N GLY A 166 -13.10 7.44 5.45
CA GLY A 166 -11.68 7.30 5.11
C GLY A 166 -11.40 7.07 3.62
N ILE A 167 -12.40 7.17 2.73
CA ILE A 167 -12.20 6.99 1.29
C ILE A 167 -11.62 8.26 0.69
N PRO A 168 -10.51 8.20 -0.09
CA PRO A 168 -9.96 9.38 -0.74
C PRO A 168 -10.94 9.96 -1.76
N ARG A 169 -11.07 11.28 -1.74
CA ARG A 169 -11.84 12.07 -2.71
C ARG A 169 -10.91 12.68 -3.76
N GLY A 170 -11.50 13.41 -4.71
CA GLY A 170 -10.77 14.08 -5.78
C GLY A 170 -9.65 14.99 -5.26
N ALA A 171 -8.55 15.04 -6.00
CA ALA A 171 -7.35 15.74 -5.58
C ALA A 171 -7.59 17.22 -5.28
N THR A 172 -7.01 17.66 -4.16
CA THR A 172 -6.94 19.03 -3.69
C THR A 172 -5.47 19.40 -3.53
N GLY A 173 -5.10 20.63 -3.89
CA GLY A 173 -3.70 21.06 -3.84
C GLY A 173 -2.80 20.32 -4.84
N ARG A 174 -1.78 21.02 -5.32
CA ARG A 174 -0.80 20.45 -6.24
C ARG A 174 0.53 21.17 -6.08
N ALA A 175 1.56 20.41 -5.72
CA ALA A 175 2.93 20.89 -5.74
C ALA A 175 3.63 20.29 -6.97
N THR A 176 4.02 21.13 -7.92
CA THR A 176 4.79 20.68 -9.09
C THR A 176 6.19 20.28 -8.64
N VAL A 177 6.53 19.02 -8.84
CA VAL A 177 7.84 18.44 -8.54
C VAL A 177 8.13 17.49 -9.68
N ARG A 178 9.30 17.57 -10.30
CA ARG A 178 9.62 16.70 -11.45
C ARG A 178 9.89 15.28 -10.96
N ARG A 179 9.20 14.29 -11.54
CA ARG A 179 9.35 12.86 -11.30
C ARG A 179 9.49 12.45 -9.82
N PRO A 180 8.56 12.84 -8.92
CA PRO A 180 8.66 12.50 -7.52
C PRO A 180 8.46 10.99 -7.35
N GLY A 181 9.47 10.32 -6.82
CA GLY A 181 9.41 8.88 -6.49
C GLY A 181 8.98 8.60 -5.06
N PHE A 182 8.90 9.63 -4.21
CA PHE A 182 8.69 9.50 -2.78
C PHE A 182 8.08 10.81 -2.23
N VAL A 183 7.29 10.68 -1.17
CA VAL A 183 6.78 11.82 -0.40
C VAL A 183 6.84 11.45 1.08
N LEU A 184 7.40 12.35 1.89
CA LEU A 184 7.43 12.25 3.35
C LEU A 184 6.58 13.38 3.92
N PRO A 185 5.51 13.08 4.69
CA PRO A 185 4.82 14.10 5.46
C PRO A 185 5.76 14.62 6.55
N LEU A 186 5.77 15.94 6.76
CA LEU A 186 6.44 16.56 7.89
C LEU A 186 5.39 16.84 8.97
N ASP A 187 5.75 16.58 10.21
CA ASP A 187 4.96 16.96 11.40
C ASP A 187 5.16 18.44 11.76
#